data_AF-D3F0Y3-F1
#
_entry.id   AF-D3F0Y3-F1
#
_cell.length_a   1.000
_cell.length_b   1.000
_cell.length_c   1.000
_cell.angle_alpha   90.00
_cell.angle_beta   90.00
_cell.angle_gamma   90.00
#
_symmetry.space_group_name_H-M   'P 1'
#
loop_
_entity.id
_entity.type
_entity.pdbx_description
1 polymer ?
#
loop_
_entity_poly.entity_id
_entity_poly.type
_entity_poly.pdbx_seq_one_letter_code
_entity_poly.pdbx_strand_id
1 'polypeptide(L)'
;MESVIDQPMTHATHDRVAPVWRTIDEAAARRTLRAQVEKLETELARLTVRITPRDAIDWSPRMSALHGPRLLGLGELERIRDDLAERLHAVRQALAERAEREALKRDQLARMLRDPAEHRFVRITRTDVGEPGCGAWESRPRLGIIGMLAGWWHVKVSSGCPLATVEAAAGLNSIIHS
;
A
#
# COMPACT_ATOMS: atom_id res chain seq x y z
N MET A 1 -32.51 47.24 -68.97
CA MET A 1 -31.49 48.10 -68.36
C MET A 1 -31.75 48.07 -66.86
N GLU A 2 -31.04 47.39 -65.99
CA GLU A 2 -29.84 46.54 -66.02
C GLU A 2 -29.87 45.86 -64.62
N SER A 3 -29.97 44.53 -64.55
CA SER A 3 -28.87 43.64 -64.15
C SER A 3 -28.69 43.47 -62.63
N VAL A 4 -28.84 42.21 -62.17
CA VAL A 4 -27.89 41.43 -61.33
C VAL A 4 -27.59 42.04 -59.93
N ILE A 5 -27.76 41.34 -58.82
CA ILE A 5 -26.86 40.27 -58.34
C ILE A 5 -27.64 39.35 -57.39
N ASP A 6 -27.69 38.08 -57.79
CA ASP A 6 -27.83 36.91 -56.93
C ASP A 6 -26.61 36.84 -55.99
N GLN A 7 -26.81 37.00 -54.68
CA GLN A 7 -25.75 36.75 -53.69
C GLN A 7 -25.94 35.35 -53.09
N PRO A 8 -25.06 34.39 -53.39
CA PRO A 8 -25.02 33.15 -52.65
C PRO A 8 -24.47 33.45 -51.25
N MET A 9 -25.30 33.25 -50.23
CA MET A 9 -24.85 33.17 -48.84
C MET A 9 -24.03 31.88 -48.71
N THR A 10 -22.75 31.98 -49.03
CA THR A 10 -21.76 30.97 -48.69
C THR A 10 -21.71 30.87 -47.17
N HIS A 11 -22.24 29.77 -46.63
CA HIS A 11 -21.92 29.31 -45.29
C HIS A 11 -20.42 29.06 -45.26
N ALA A 12 -19.66 30.09 -44.89
CA ALA A 12 -18.26 29.94 -44.54
C ALA A 12 -18.21 29.00 -43.34
N THR A 13 -17.88 27.75 -43.62
CA THR A 13 -17.40 26.79 -42.63
C THR A 13 -16.27 27.49 -41.89
N HIS A 14 -16.55 27.98 -40.68
CA HIS A 14 -15.50 28.30 -39.72
C HIS A 14 -14.79 27.00 -39.40
N ASP A 15 -13.75 26.72 -40.18
CA ASP A 15 -12.75 25.75 -39.83
C ASP A 15 -12.18 26.19 -38.48
N ARG A 16 -12.55 25.45 -37.44
CA ARG A 16 -12.35 25.81 -36.04
C ARG A 16 -10.89 25.52 -35.69
N VAL A 17 -9.97 26.25 -36.31
CA VAL A 17 -8.53 26.17 -36.00
C VAL A 17 -8.34 26.76 -34.62
N ALA A 18 -8.22 25.90 -33.61
CA ALA A 18 -7.89 26.32 -32.26
C ALA A 18 -6.55 27.09 -32.28
N PRO A 19 -6.44 28.19 -31.52
CA PRO A 19 -5.23 29.00 -31.58
C PRO A 19 -4.02 28.23 -31.03
N VAL A 20 -2.89 28.35 -31.74
CA VAL A 20 -1.63 27.59 -31.50
C VAL A 20 -1.09 27.73 -30.06
N TRP A 21 -1.35 28.84 -29.38
CA TRP A 21 -0.94 28.99 -27.97
C TRP A 21 -1.64 27.99 -27.05
N ARG A 22 -2.90 27.61 -27.33
CA ARG A 22 -3.66 26.64 -26.53
C ARG A 22 -3.07 25.23 -26.68
N THR A 23 -2.62 24.87 -27.88
CA THR A 23 -2.00 23.56 -28.14
C THR A 23 -0.58 23.48 -27.58
N ILE A 24 0.19 24.58 -27.62
CA ILE A 24 1.51 24.68 -26.98
C ILE A 24 1.39 24.55 -25.46
N ASP A 25 0.42 25.23 -24.85
CA ASP A 25 0.14 25.15 -23.41
C ASP A 25 -0.30 23.74 -22.99
N GLU A 26 -1.20 23.12 -23.77
CA GLU A 26 -1.60 21.73 -23.52
C GLU A 26 -0.42 20.76 -23.66
N ALA A 27 0.46 20.95 -24.66
CA ALA A 27 1.66 20.12 -24.82
C ALA A 27 2.63 20.30 -23.64
N ALA A 28 2.76 21.52 -23.12
CA ALA A 28 3.55 21.80 -21.91
C ALA A 28 2.94 21.15 -20.67
N ALA A 29 1.64 21.31 -20.45
CA ALA A 29 0.90 20.69 -19.35
C ALA A 29 1.01 19.15 -19.40
N ARG A 30 0.89 18.56 -20.59
CA ARG A 30 1.06 17.12 -20.80
C ARG A 30 2.47 16.64 -20.45
N ARG A 31 3.53 17.37 -20.82
CA ARG A 31 4.91 17.04 -20.45
C ARG A 31 5.09 17.08 -18.93
N THR A 32 4.56 18.12 -18.27
CA THR A 32 4.61 18.26 -16.81
C THR A 32 3.90 17.11 -16.11
N LEU A 33 2.67 16.76 -16.52
CA LEU A 33 1.93 15.64 -15.92
C LEU A 33 2.65 14.31 -16.11
N ARG A 34 3.23 14.05 -17.29
CA ARG A 34 4.01 12.83 -17.52
C ARG A 34 5.21 12.73 -16.58
N ALA A 35 5.93 13.84 -16.37
CA ALA A 35 7.03 13.88 -15.41
C ALA A 35 6.56 13.63 -13.96
N GLN A 36 5.37 14.12 -13.59
CA GLN A 36 4.76 13.83 -12.29
C GLN A 36 4.39 12.34 -12.14
N VAL A 37 3.78 11.75 -13.16
CA VAL A 37 3.43 10.32 -13.20
C VAL A 37 4.69 9.47 -13.06
N GLU A 38 5.72 9.73 -13.87
CA GLU A 38 7.00 9.00 -13.83
C GLU A 38 7.64 9.06 -12.43
N LYS A 39 7.60 10.24 -11.79
CA LYS A 39 8.10 10.41 -10.42
C LYS A 39 7.30 9.55 -9.43
N LEU A 40 5.97 9.58 -9.50
CA LEU A 40 5.11 8.81 -8.60
C LEU A 40 5.27 7.30 -8.81
N GLU A 41 5.34 6.83 -10.05
CA GLU A 41 5.61 5.42 -10.38
C GLU A 41 6.96 4.96 -9.83
N THR A 42 8.00 5.79 -10.01
CA THR A 42 9.33 5.51 -9.46
C THR A 42 9.32 5.42 -7.94
N GLU A 43 8.64 6.35 -7.27
CA GLU A 43 8.52 6.34 -5.81
C GLU A 43 7.73 5.12 -5.32
N LEU A 44 6.63 4.77 -6.01
CA LEU A 44 5.82 3.61 -5.68
C LEU A 44 6.64 2.32 -5.84
N ALA A 45 7.31 2.13 -6.98
CA ALA A 45 8.16 0.97 -7.24
C ALA A 45 9.24 0.77 -6.17
N ARG A 46 9.86 1.86 -5.70
CA ARG A 46 10.84 1.82 -4.59
C ARG A 46 10.24 1.31 -3.29
N LEU A 47 9.02 1.71 -2.96
CA LEU A 47 8.37 1.27 -1.72
C LEU A 47 7.79 -0.14 -1.81
N THR A 48 7.39 -0.59 -3.00
CA THR A 48 6.80 -1.92 -3.21
C THR A 48 7.69 -3.06 -2.73
N VAL A 49 9.02 -2.92 -2.85
CA VAL A 49 9.99 -3.93 -2.36
C VAL A 49 9.93 -4.13 -0.84
N ARG A 50 9.43 -3.15 -0.08
CA ARG A 50 9.34 -3.21 1.38
C ARG A 50 8.04 -3.84 1.88
N ILE A 51 7.11 -4.10 0.97
CA ILE A 51 5.75 -4.54 1.30
C ILE A 51 5.73 -6.05 1.47
N THR A 52 5.02 -6.49 2.49
CA THR A 52 4.81 -7.90 2.83
C THR A 52 3.33 -8.25 2.68
N PRO A 53 2.95 -9.53 2.53
CA PRO A 53 1.54 -9.93 2.48
C PRO A 53 0.70 -9.52 3.71
N ARG A 54 1.35 -9.11 4.80
CA ARG A 54 0.70 -8.62 6.02
C ARG A 54 0.32 -7.13 5.95
N ASP A 55 0.95 -6.39 5.05
CA ASP A 55 0.58 -5.02 4.77
C ASP A 55 -0.69 -5.07 3.90
N ALA A 56 -1.86 -4.79 4.49
CA ALA A 56 -3.18 -4.92 3.88
C ALA A 56 -3.44 -3.85 2.81
N ILE A 57 -2.65 -3.90 1.73
CA ILE A 57 -2.65 -2.94 0.64
C ILE A 57 -3.46 -3.53 -0.51
N ASP A 58 -4.48 -2.81 -0.95
CA ASP A 58 -5.24 -3.14 -2.14
C ASP A 58 -4.44 -2.79 -3.41
N TRP A 59 -3.99 -3.82 -4.12
CA TRP A 59 -3.28 -3.71 -5.39
C TRP A 59 -4.19 -3.83 -6.62
N SER A 60 -5.50 -3.92 -6.41
CA SER A 60 -6.45 -4.10 -7.51
C SER A 60 -6.27 -2.97 -8.53
N PRO A 61 -6.15 -3.28 -9.84
CA PRO A 61 -6.05 -2.25 -10.85
C PRO A 61 -7.30 -1.37 -10.82
N ARG A 62 -7.19 -0.15 -10.28
CA ARG A 62 -8.31 0.83 -10.28
C ARG A 62 -8.59 1.40 -11.67
N MET A 63 -7.67 1.20 -12.61
CA MET A 63 -7.83 1.51 -14.02
C MET A 63 -7.80 0.20 -14.81
N SER A 64 -8.93 -0.14 -15.44
CA SER A 64 -9.01 -1.22 -16.42
C SER A 64 -7.92 -1.07 -17.48
N ALA A 65 -7.33 -2.19 -17.88
CA ALA A 65 -6.38 -2.36 -18.97
C ALA A 65 -6.36 -1.18 -19.96
N LEU A 66 -5.25 -0.43 -19.93
CA LEU A 66 -4.98 0.64 -20.87
C LEU A 66 -5.16 0.11 -22.30
N HIS A 67 -6.07 0.73 -23.04
CA HIS A 67 -6.43 0.36 -24.40
C HIS A 67 -5.30 0.74 -25.36
N GLY A 68 -4.46 -0.22 -25.73
CA GLY A 68 -3.51 -0.14 -26.85
C GLY A 68 -2.48 1.01 -26.82
N PRO A 69 -1.56 1.06 -27.79
CA PRO A 69 -0.60 2.14 -27.93
C PRO A 69 -1.30 3.42 -28.42
N ARG A 70 -1.77 4.25 -27.48
CA ARG A 70 -2.35 5.58 -27.77
C ARG A 70 -1.75 6.65 -26.88
N LEU A 71 -1.72 7.89 -27.39
CA LEU A 71 -1.37 9.05 -26.59
C LEU A 71 -2.53 9.36 -25.63
N LEU A 72 -2.23 9.35 -24.33
CA LEU A 72 -3.19 9.76 -23.29
C LEU A 72 -3.48 11.26 -23.36
N GLY A 73 -4.77 11.60 -23.20
CA GLY A 73 -5.23 12.98 -23.01
C GLY A 73 -4.86 13.55 -21.63
N LEU A 74 -5.05 14.86 -21.45
CA LEU A 74 -4.70 15.55 -20.20
C LEU A 74 -5.46 14.98 -18.99
N GLY A 75 -6.79 14.87 -19.08
CA GLY A 75 -7.62 14.32 -17.99
C GLY A 75 -7.41 12.81 -17.74
N GLU A 76 -6.80 12.07 -18.67
CA GLU A 76 -6.37 10.70 -18.40
C GLU A 76 -5.08 10.68 -17.58
N LEU A 77 -4.12 11.55 -17.91
CA LEU A 77 -2.89 11.69 -17.13
C LEU A 77 -3.16 12.20 -15.72
N GLU A 78 -4.10 13.13 -15.53
CA GLU A 78 -4.51 13.61 -14.20
C GLU A 78 -5.11 12.48 -13.36
N ARG A 79 -6.01 11.67 -13.94
CA ARG A 79 -6.57 10.50 -13.24
C ARG A 79 -5.50 9.50 -12.84
N ILE A 80 -4.54 9.22 -13.73
CA ILE A 80 -3.41 8.32 -13.41
C ILE A 80 -2.55 8.91 -12.30
N ARG A 81 -2.22 10.21 -12.35
CA ARG A 81 -1.47 10.88 -11.30
C ARG A 81 -2.19 10.76 -9.95
N ASP A 82 -3.49 11.00 -9.92
CA ASP A 82 -4.26 11.00 -8.68
C ASP A 82 -4.38 9.59 -8.09
N ASP A 83 -4.61 8.57 -8.92
CA ASP A 83 -4.60 7.16 -8.51
C ASP A 83 -3.22 6.73 -7.98
N LEU A 84 -2.13 7.12 -8.66
CA LEU A 84 -0.78 6.85 -8.17
C LEU A 84 -0.47 7.56 -6.85
N ALA A 85 -0.90 8.81 -6.71
CA ALA A 85 -0.72 9.58 -5.47
C ALA A 85 -1.47 8.94 -4.30
N GLU A 86 -2.70 8.48 -4.53
CA GLU A 86 -3.50 7.77 -3.53
C GLU A 86 -2.86 6.44 -3.11
N ARG A 87 -2.42 5.63 -4.09
CA ARG A 87 -1.73 4.36 -3.82
C ARG A 87 -0.43 4.57 -3.05
N LEU A 88 0.36 5.56 -3.45
CA LEU A 88 1.61 5.90 -2.77
C LEU A 88 1.35 6.34 -1.32
N HIS A 89 0.29 7.11 -1.10
CA HIS A 89 -0.13 7.47 0.25
C HIS A 89 -0.51 6.23 1.08
N ALA A 90 -1.36 5.35 0.54
CA ALA A 90 -1.77 4.12 1.20
C ALA A 90 -0.58 3.22 1.58
N VAL A 91 0.38 3.04 0.66
CA VAL A 91 1.62 2.30 0.92
C VAL A 91 2.42 2.93 2.05
N ARG A 92 2.59 4.26 2.05
CA ARG A 92 3.30 4.98 3.11
C ARG A 92 2.63 4.80 4.47
N GLN A 93 1.30 4.90 4.53
CA GLN A 93 0.54 4.70 5.76
C GLN A 93 0.70 3.27 6.28
N ALA A 94 0.52 2.26 5.43
CA ALA A 94 0.68 0.86 5.83
C ALA A 94 2.07 0.56 6.40
N LEU A 95 3.12 1.10 5.77
CA LEU A 95 4.50 0.96 6.25
C LEU A 95 4.73 1.70 7.58
N ALA A 96 4.14 2.88 7.76
CA ALA A 96 4.24 3.65 9.01
C ALA A 96 3.54 2.93 10.17
N GLU A 97 2.29 2.49 9.97
CA GLU A 97 1.54 1.73 10.97
C GLU A 97 2.26 0.43 11.35
N ARG A 98 2.85 -0.26 10.38
CA ARG A 98 3.64 -1.47 10.67
C ARG A 98 4.85 -1.12 11.53
N ALA A 99 5.59 -0.06 11.19
CA ALA A 99 6.75 0.37 11.97
C ALA A 99 6.37 0.71 13.42
N GLU A 100 5.23 1.36 13.63
CA GLU A 100 4.69 1.64 14.97
C GLU A 100 4.35 0.37 15.74
N ARG A 101 3.62 -0.58 15.12
CA ARG A 101 3.31 -1.88 15.73
C ARG A 101 4.57 -2.64 16.13
N GLU A 102 5.56 -2.68 15.25
CA GLU A 102 6.84 -3.33 15.53
C GLU A 102 7.61 -2.62 16.65
N ALA A 103 7.59 -1.29 16.71
CA ALA A 103 8.24 -0.52 17.78
C ALA A 103 7.61 -0.81 19.15
N LEU A 104 6.27 -0.82 19.23
CA LEU A 104 5.55 -1.17 20.45
C LEU A 104 5.90 -2.60 20.94
N LYS A 105 6.06 -3.54 19.99
CA LYS A 105 6.47 -4.91 20.31
C LYS A 105 7.91 -5.03 20.76
N ARG A 106 8.84 -4.25 20.17
CA ARG A 106 10.23 -4.17 20.64
C ARG A 106 10.29 -3.62 22.08
N ASP A 107 9.51 -2.60 22.38
CA ASP A 107 9.41 -2.04 23.73
C ASP A 107 8.82 -3.04 24.73
N GLN A 108 7.77 -3.76 24.32
CA GLN A 108 7.17 -4.83 25.13
C GLN A 108 8.19 -5.95 25.41
N LEU A 109 8.96 -6.36 24.39
CA LEU A 109 10.01 -7.36 24.52
C LEU A 109 11.11 -6.88 25.49
N ALA A 110 11.55 -5.63 25.37
CA ALA A 110 12.55 -5.06 26.27
C ALA A 110 12.08 -5.06 27.73
N ARG A 111 10.80 -4.75 27.99
CA ARG A 111 10.21 -4.87 29.34
C ARG A 111 10.14 -6.31 29.82
N MET A 112 9.70 -7.24 28.97
CA MET A 112 9.66 -8.68 29.28
C MET A 112 11.02 -9.27 29.60
N LEU A 113 12.08 -8.83 28.91
CA LEU A 113 13.45 -9.28 29.21
C LEU A 113 13.96 -8.75 30.55
N ARG A 114 13.52 -7.55 30.96
CA ARG A 114 13.89 -6.95 32.25
C ARG A 114 13.12 -7.58 33.41
N ASP A 115 11.83 -7.77 33.24
CA ASP A 115 10.94 -8.35 34.25
C ASP A 115 9.97 -9.38 33.63
N PRO A 116 10.38 -10.65 33.51
CA PRO A 116 9.52 -11.67 32.95
C PRO A 116 8.32 -12.01 33.84
N ALA A 117 8.36 -11.70 35.14
CA ALA A 117 7.32 -12.05 36.10
C ALA A 117 6.08 -11.16 35.98
N GLU A 118 6.24 -9.92 35.51
CA GLU A 118 5.15 -9.02 35.14
C GLU A 118 4.56 -9.33 33.75
N HIS A 119 5.23 -10.18 32.98
CA HIS A 119 4.87 -10.55 31.61
C HIS A 119 4.59 -12.05 31.48
N ARG A 120 3.83 -12.61 32.43
CA ARG A 120 3.54 -14.06 32.55
C ARG A 120 2.90 -14.62 31.28
N PHE A 121 3.48 -15.70 30.75
CA PHE A 121 3.01 -16.42 29.57
C PHE A 121 2.93 -15.57 28.29
N VAL A 122 3.48 -14.35 28.30
CA VAL A 122 3.54 -13.52 27.10
C VAL A 122 4.50 -14.17 26.12
N ARG A 123 4.07 -14.25 24.87
CA ARG A 123 4.85 -14.72 23.73
C ARG A 123 4.95 -13.60 22.70
N ILE A 124 6.18 -13.30 22.25
CA ILE A 124 6.47 -12.31 21.21
C ILE A 124 7.28 -13.02 20.14
N THR A 125 6.85 -12.95 18.88
CA THR A 125 7.56 -13.59 17.76
C THR A 125 8.56 -12.63 17.11
N ARG A 126 9.51 -13.17 16.35
CA ARG A 126 10.44 -12.36 15.52
C ARG A 126 9.70 -11.45 14.56
N THR A 127 8.64 -11.96 13.93
CA THR A 127 7.81 -11.19 13.01
C THR A 127 7.08 -10.04 13.70
N ASP A 128 6.68 -10.20 14.98
CA ASP A 128 6.04 -9.12 15.73
C ASP A 128 6.97 -7.92 15.95
N VAL A 129 8.29 -8.14 16.01
CA VAL A 129 9.32 -7.11 16.17
C VAL A 129 10.01 -6.75 14.85
N GLY A 130 9.45 -7.17 13.70
CA GLY A 130 10.00 -6.88 12.37
C GLY A 130 11.34 -7.58 12.06
N GLU A 131 11.72 -8.61 12.83
CA GLU A 131 12.90 -9.43 12.54
C GLU A 131 12.56 -10.56 11.56
N PRO A 132 13.45 -10.89 10.61
CA PRO A 132 13.25 -12.02 9.73
C PRO A 132 13.42 -13.36 10.46
N GLY A 133 12.88 -14.40 9.85
CA GLY A 133 13.04 -15.78 10.30
C GLY A 133 12.02 -16.24 11.33
N CYS A 134 12.21 -17.47 11.79
CA CYS A 134 11.32 -18.10 12.74
C CYS A 134 11.89 -18.08 14.16
N GLY A 135 11.03 -17.81 15.13
CA GLY A 135 11.41 -17.78 16.53
C GLY A 135 10.53 -16.88 17.38
N ALA A 136 10.65 -17.05 18.68
CA ALA A 136 9.86 -16.32 19.66
C ALA A 136 10.58 -16.24 21.02
N TRP A 137 10.25 -15.19 21.75
CA TRP A 137 10.53 -15.03 23.18
C TRP A 137 9.27 -15.36 23.94
N GLU A 138 9.39 -16.15 24.99
CA GLU A 138 8.24 -16.55 25.81
C GLU A 138 8.60 -16.53 27.29
N SER A 139 7.80 -15.83 28.09
CA SER A 139 7.95 -15.85 29.56
C SER A 139 7.33 -17.12 30.14
N ARG A 140 8.14 -17.93 30.81
CA ARG A 140 7.73 -19.22 31.38
C ARG A 140 8.11 -19.32 32.85
N PRO A 141 7.31 -20.00 33.68
CA PRO A 141 7.69 -20.28 35.05
C PRO A 141 8.86 -21.27 35.07
N ARG A 142 9.83 -21.06 35.96
CA ARG A 142 10.90 -22.02 36.23
C ARG A 142 10.31 -23.19 37.02
N LEU A 143 10.73 -24.43 36.75
CA LEU A 143 10.27 -25.60 37.51
C LEU A 143 8.74 -25.81 37.53
N GLY A 144 8.02 -25.39 36.49
CA GLY A 144 6.58 -25.63 36.35
C GLY A 144 5.74 -24.89 37.39
N ILE A 145 4.76 -25.58 38.00
CA ILE A 145 3.80 -24.96 38.93
C ILE A 145 4.47 -24.35 40.17
N ILE A 146 5.60 -24.89 40.61
CA ILE A 146 6.33 -24.38 41.77
C ILE A 146 6.85 -22.97 41.49
N GLY A 147 7.53 -22.74 40.37
CA GLY A 147 7.99 -21.38 40.04
C GLY A 147 6.86 -20.43 39.68
N MET A 148 5.70 -20.94 39.27
CA MET A 148 4.51 -20.09 39.11
C MET A 148 4.07 -19.50 40.44
N LEU A 149 3.99 -20.33 41.49
CA LEU A 149 3.62 -19.91 42.85
C LEU A 149 4.71 -19.08 43.52
N ALA A 150 5.98 -19.40 43.27
CA ALA A 150 7.13 -18.70 43.85
C ALA A 150 7.54 -17.43 43.07
N GLY A 151 6.86 -17.09 41.97
CA GLY A 151 7.20 -15.93 41.14
C GLY A 151 8.53 -16.07 40.37
N TRP A 152 9.00 -17.29 40.13
CA TRP A 152 10.24 -17.54 39.41
C TRP A 152 9.99 -17.64 37.91
N TRP A 153 10.20 -16.55 37.18
CA TRP A 153 9.97 -16.46 35.74
C TRP A 153 11.28 -16.29 34.97
N HIS A 154 11.30 -16.75 33.72
CA HIS A 154 12.41 -16.54 32.79
C HIS A 154 11.90 -16.41 31.36
N VAL A 155 12.65 -15.71 30.52
CA VAL A 155 12.38 -15.68 29.08
C VAL A 155 13.11 -16.84 28.40
N LYS A 156 12.35 -17.68 27.70
CA LYS A 156 12.88 -18.69 26.81
C LYS A 156 12.89 -18.16 25.38
N VAL A 157 14.04 -18.27 24.72
CA VAL A 157 14.18 -17.97 23.28
C VAL A 157 14.07 -19.28 22.51
N SER A 158 13.09 -19.37 21.61
CA SER A 158 13.00 -20.45 20.64
C SER A 158 13.45 -19.96 19.28
N SER A 159 14.38 -20.66 18.64
CA SER A 159 14.82 -20.46 17.25
C SER A 159 14.08 -21.37 16.25
N GLY A 160 13.17 -22.21 16.72
CA GLY A 160 12.48 -23.21 15.89
C GLY A 160 11.43 -22.57 14.98
N CYS A 161 11.40 -23.03 13.72
CA CYS A 161 10.26 -22.85 12.83
C CYS A 161 9.14 -23.78 13.29
N PRO A 162 8.00 -23.27 13.79
CA PRO A 162 6.85 -24.12 13.95
C PRO A 162 6.49 -24.65 12.57
N LEU A 163 6.61 -25.96 12.37
CA LEU A 163 6.05 -26.62 11.18
C LEU A 163 4.59 -26.20 11.12
N ALA A 164 4.15 -25.68 9.97
CA ALA A 164 2.84 -25.06 9.77
C ALA A 164 1.74 -25.88 10.45
N THR A 165 1.28 -25.43 11.62
CA THR A 165 0.10 -25.99 12.26
C THR A 165 -1.06 -25.36 11.51
N VAL A 166 -1.78 -26.20 10.77
CA VAL A 166 -2.92 -25.83 9.92
C VAL A 166 -4.07 -25.40 10.83
N GLU A 167 -4.01 -24.18 11.39
CA GLU A 167 -5.02 -23.73 12.37
C GLU A 167 -5.31 -22.22 12.32
N ALA A 168 -5.10 -21.57 11.17
CA ALA A 168 -5.49 -20.18 10.94
C ALA A 168 -6.18 -19.96 9.59
N ALA A 169 -7.02 -20.90 9.18
CA ALA A 169 -7.95 -20.76 8.05
C ALA A 169 -9.39 -21.18 8.43
N ALA A 170 -9.77 -21.02 9.69
CA ALA A 170 -11.14 -21.23 10.16
C ALA A 170 -11.65 -19.93 10.80
N GLY A 171 -11.94 -18.95 9.96
CA GLY A 171 -12.45 -17.66 10.40
C GLY A 171 -13.19 -16.87 9.33
N LEU A 172 -13.55 -17.48 8.20
CA LEU A 172 -14.46 -16.92 7.21
C LEU A 172 -15.15 -18.09 6.48
N ASN A 173 -16.21 -18.64 7.06
CA ASN A 173 -17.32 -19.08 6.22
C ASN A 173 -18.65 -18.89 6.97
N SER A 174 -19.23 -17.74 6.67
CA SER A 174 -20.59 -17.34 6.97
C SER A 174 -21.53 -17.98 5.95
N ILE A 175 -22.58 -18.64 6.43
CA ILE A 175 -23.97 -18.52 5.97
C ILE A 175 -24.30 -18.95 4.50
N ILE A 176 -25.43 -19.66 4.40
CA ILE A 176 -26.34 -19.93 3.26
C ILE A 176 -26.08 -21.18 2.37
N HIS A 177 -26.79 -22.29 2.64
CA HIS A 177 -27.90 -22.83 1.81
C HIS A 177 -28.31 -24.25 2.23
N SER A 178 -29.52 -24.40 2.80
CA SER A 178 -30.62 -25.24 2.28
C SER A 178 -31.92 -24.83 2.98
#